data_AF-A0A8I3NFX1-F1
#
_entry.id   AF-A0A8I3NFX1-F1
#
_cell.length_a   1.000
_cell.length_b   1.000
_cell.length_c   1.000
_cell.angle_alpha   90.00
_cell.angle_beta   90.00
_cell.angle_gamma   90.00
#
_symmetry.space_group_name_H-M   'P 1'
#
loop_
_entity.id
_entity.type
_entity.pdbx_description
1 polymer ?
#
loop_
_entity_poly.entity_id
_entity_poly.type
_entity_poly.pdbx_seq_one_letter_code
_entity_poly.pdbx_strand_id
1 'polypeptide(L)'
;AGPVCSHKFGIIFMFLLVSVIIDGYPVTKYQMSVLEARSVIPMVIFELDVPSKEIFKRLFLEKKKEQSLPYPLHNSTQIIAIKNSKHRKNIVEIRQYYQEQHHNWYVIDGFHNKWWVWNEVTKKLQMVNKYMQIYLERIKAGKAACIDKLCITPQDRLPRMGGIIRRSFALVSDGSLEWAAEFRGHYYKMSSQENLNKLYVPPLAPHPLPPADMIPKRLTLSELKSRFPKCAELQGYCPVTYQDGKHRYEALVPGSINYALEYRDRIYICESREKLEKFFEKYWNQKLPYKLPPLKEPIHLTSLPLPGYLEQGVATSLIKAMNAVGCLKPKFPFLTFHLKAFNPKGSEYTRRKYKKKLEQFMERCELITYLGAKMTRKYKEPQFRAIDFDHKLQIFLSLRNIDPVNG
;
A
#
# COMPACT_ATOMS: atom_id res chain seq x y z
N ALA A 1 17.12 -14.51 -44.09
CA ALA A 1 16.49 -13.26 -44.55
C ALA A 1 16.02 -12.50 -43.32
N GLY A 2 16.62 -11.35 -43.02
CA GLY A 2 16.34 -10.62 -41.76
C GLY A 2 14.97 -9.93 -41.81
N PRO A 3 14.29 -9.74 -40.66
CA PRO A 3 13.05 -8.99 -40.62
C PRO A 3 13.35 -7.50 -40.88
N VAL A 4 12.74 -6.95 -41.91
CA VAL A 4 12.76 -5.52 -42.22
C VAL A 4 11.71 -4.85 -41.33
N CYS A 5 12.13 -4.29 -40.19
CA CYS A 5 11.25 -3.53 -39.29
C CYS A 5 10.84 -2.18 -39.92
N SER A 6 9.53 -1.97 -40.08
CA SER A 6 8.93 -0.67 -40.43
C SER A 6 8.72 0.17 -39.15
N HIS A 7 9.27 1.37 -39.14
CA HIS A 7 9.57 2.13 -37.92
C HIS A 7 8.43 2.96 -37.31
N LYS A 8 7.15 2.67 -37.59
CA LYS A 8 6.09 3.64 -37.27
C LYS A 8 5.18 3.27 -36.12
N PHE A 9 4.80 2.01 -35.94
CA PHE A 9 4.06 1.49 -34.78
C PHE A 9 4.21 -0.02 -34.81
N GLY A 10 4.70 -0.65 -33.74
CA GLY A 10 4.90 -2.10 -33.76
C GLY A 10 4.91 -2.68 -32.37
N ILE A 11 3.88 -3.45 -32.07
CA ILE A 11 3.97 -4.52 -31.09
C ILE A 11 4.51 -5.72 -31.87
N ILE A 12 5.61 -6.33 -31.42
CA ILE A 12 6.20 -7.52 -32.05
C ILE A 12 5.83 -8.74 -31.21
N PHE A 13 5.08 -9.65 -31.81
CA PHE A 13 4.69 -10.94 -31.22
C PHE A 13 5.54 -12.08 -31.80
N MET A 14 6.03 -13.01 -30.99
CA MET A 14 6.80 -14.17 -31.47
C MET A 14 6.26 -15.49 -30.91
N PHE A 15 6.16 -16.52 -31.75
CA PHE A 15 5.77 -17.91 -31.41
C PHE A 15 6.94 -18.87 -31.73
N LEU A 16 7.05 -20.08 -31.15
CA LEU A 16 8.17 -21.01 -31.44
C LEU A 16 7.72 -22.43 -31.84
N LEU A 17 7.91 -22.73 -33.13
CA LEU A 17 8.40 -23.98 -33.77
C LEU A 17 8.39 -23.79 -35.31
N VAL A 18 7.47 -22.94 -35.80
CA VAL A 18 7.61 -22.09 -36.99
C VAL A 18 7.21 -20.69 -36.52
N SER A 19 8.19 -19.80 -36.30
CA SER A 19 7.92 -18.54 -35.60
C SER A 19 7.30 -17.49 -36.51
N VAL A 20 6.04 -17.16 -36.28
CA VAL A 20 5.38 -16.03 -36.94
C VAL A 20 5.63 -14.77 -36.11
N ILE A 21 6.07 -13.70 -36.79
CA ILE A 21 6.10 -12.36 -36.21
C ILE A 21 4.83 -11.63 -36.63
N ILE A 22 4.01 -11.25 -35.64
CA ILE A 22 2.88 -10.36 -35.88
C ILE A 22 3.35 -8.95 -35.53
N ASP A 23 3.40 -8.08 -36.54
CA ASP A 23 3.77 -6.67 -36.38
C ASP A 23 2.51 -5.80 -36.47
N GLY A 24 2.26 -5.01 -35.42
CA GLY A 24 1.18 -4.02 -35.42
C GLY A 24 -0.24 -4.58 -35.22
N TYR A 25 -0.37 -5.80 -34.67
CA TYR A 25 -1.66 -6.41 -34.34
C TYR A 25 -1.52 -7.28 -33.08
N PRO A 26 -2.41 -7.17 -32.06
CA PRO A 26 -3.65 -6.42 -32.03
C PRO A 26 -3.46 -4.96 -31.58
N VAL A 27 -4.29 -4.06 -32.13
CA VAL A 27 -4.35 -2.63 -31.77
C VAL A 27 -5.68 -2.24 -31.14
N THR A 28 -6.60 -3.19 -30.99
CA THR A 28 -7.93 -3.01 -30.37
C THR A 28 -8.31 -4.22 -29.52
N LYS A 29 -9.22 -4.04 -28.56
CA LYS A 29 -9.78 -5.12 -27.74
C LYS A 29 -10.46 -6.21 -28.55
N TYR A 30 -11.18 -5.85 -29.61
CA TYR A 30 -11.84 -6.82 -30.49
C TYR A 30 -10.82 -7.73 -31.19
N GLN A 31 -9.71 -7.17 -31.67
CA GLN A 31 -8.65 -7.95 -32.31
C GLN A 31 -7.97 -8.90 -31.31
N MET A 32 -7.78 -8.44 -30.07
CA MET A 32 -7.29 -9.28 -28.98
C MET A 32 -8.27 -10.44 -28.70
N SER A 33 -9.58 -10.17 -28.59
CA SER A 33 -10.56 -11.25 -28.37
C SER A 33 -10.63 -12.26 -29.51
N VAL A 34 -10.38 -11.83 -30.75
CA VAL A 34 -10.30 -12.74 -31.91
C VAL A 34 -9.08 -13.66 -31.83
N LEU A 35 -7.94 -13.18 -31.33
CA LEU A 35 -6.75 -14.01 -31.13
C LEU A 35 -7.00 -15.07 -30.05
N GLU A 36 -7.55 -14.65 -28.91
CA GLU A 36 -7.88 -15.53 -27.79
C GLU A 36 -8.91 -16.59 -28.20
N ALA A 37 -9.96 -16.20 -28.93
CA ALA A 37 -10.98 -17.14 -29.43
C ALA A 37 -10.42 -18.21 -30.40
N ARG A 38 -9.27 -17.94 -31.03
CA ARG A 38 -8.56 -18.89 -31.90
C ARG A 38 -7.35 -19.53 -31.22
N SER A 39 -7.18 -19.33 -29.92
CA SER A 39 -6.05 -19.83 -29.13
C SER A 39 -4.68 -19.41 -29.70
N VAL A 40 -4.61 -18.23 -30.33
CA VAL A 40 -3.37 -17.65 -30.85
C VAL A 40 -2.78 -16.75 -29.75
N ILE A 41 -2.07 -17.36 -28.79
CA ILE A 41 -1.49 -16.67 -27.63
C ILE A 41 0.00 -16.44 -27.84
N PRO A 42 0.43 -15.18 -28.02
CA PRO A 42 1.84 -14.90 -28.26
C PRO A 42 2.74 -15.25 -27.08
N MET A 43 3.93 -15.80 -27.34
CA MET A 43 4.88 -16.14 -26.26
C MET A 43 5.57 -14.91 -25.68
N VAL A 44 5.81 -13.92 -26.52
CA VAL A 44 6.54 -12.70 -26.17
C VAL A 44 5.91 -11.54 -26.92
N ILE A 45 5.73 -10.43 -26.21
CA ILE A 45 5.18 -9.19 -26.75
C ILE A 45 6.15 -8.06 -26.47
N PHE A 46 6.67 -7.42 -27.52
CA PHE A 46 7.51 -6.23 -27.38
C PHE A 46 6.73 -4.97 -27.75
N GLU A 47 6.66 -4.03 -26.83
CA GLU A 47 6.17 -2.69 -27.09
C GLU A 47 7.35 -1.72 -27.16
N LEU A 48 7.50 -1.05 -28.30
CA LEU A 48 8.49 0.01 -28.46
C LEU A 48 7.90 1.33 -27.98
N ASP A 49 8.30 1.77 -26.78
CA ASP A 49 7.87 3.07 -26.25
C ASP A 49 8.70 4.19 -26.88
N VAL A 50 8.02 5.13 -27.53
CA VAL A 50 8.65 6.28 -28.19
C VAL A 50 7.84 7.53 -27.88
N PRO A 51 8.48 8.60 -27.38
CA PRO A 51 7.81 9.89 -27.20
C PRO A 51 7.23 10.43 -28.51
N SER A 52 6.00 10.93 -28.49
CA SER A 52 5.32 11.47 -29.69
C SER A 52 6.17 12.48 -30.46
N LYS A 53 6.91 13.34 -29.76
CA LYS A 53 7.82 14.32 -30.38
C LYS A 53 8.88 13.66 -31.26
N GLU A 54 9.46 12.57 -30.80
CA GLU A 54 10.46 11.80 -31.54
C GLU A 54 9.82 11.05 -32.72
N ILE A 55 8.61 10.51 -32.54
CA ILE A 55 7.85 9.89 -33.65
C ILE A 55 7.66 10.89 -34.80
N PHE A 56 7.21 12.11 -34.52
CA PHE A 56 7.00 13.13 -35.55
C PHE A 56 8.31 13.64 -36.17
N LYS A 57 9.39 13.72 -35.39
CA LYS A 57 10.72 14.05 -35.90
C LYS A 57 11.20 12.99 -36.91
N ARG A 58 11.07 11.70 -36.56
CA ARG A 58 11.42 10.57 -37.44
C ARG A 58 10.56 10.58 -38.71
N LEU A 59 9.25 10.80 -38.56
CA LEU A 59 8.32 10.93 -39.69
C LEU A 59 8.74 12.03 -40.68
N PHE A 60 9.15 13.20 -40.17
CA PHE A 60 9.59 14.32 -41.00
C PHE A 60 10.88 14.01 -41.76
N LEU A 61 11.86 13.36 -41.10
CA LEU A 61 13.10 12.93 -41.74
C LEU A 61 12.89 11.85 -42.80
N GLU A 62 11.93 10.96 -42.58
CA GLU A 62 11.59 9.88 -43.51
C GLU A 62 10.91 10.42 -44.78
N LYS A 63 9.98 11.37 -44.63
CA LYS A 63 9.35 12.06 -45.78
C LYS A 63 10.36 12.72 -46.71
N LYS A 64 11.47 13.22 -46.17
CA LYS A 64 12.57 13.78 -46.99
C LYS A 64 13.30 12.73 -47.80
N LYS A 65 13.28 11.46 -47.38
CA LYS A 65 13.88 10.31 -48.07
C LYS A 65 12.90 9.59 -49.00
N GLU A 66 11.60 9.68 -48.73
CA GLU A 66 10.50 8.95 -49.41
C GLU A 66 10.07 9.53 -50.78
N GLN A 67 10.71 10.59 -51.30
CA GLN A 67 10.37 11.18 -52.62
C GLN A 67 10.51 10.21 -53.81
N SER A 68 10.99 8.98 -53.62
CA SER A 68 11.26 7.96 -54.64
C SER A 68 10.32 6.75 -54.66
N LEU A 69 9.27 6.72 -53.83
CA LEU A 69 8.36 5.55 -53.78
C LEU A 69 7.29 5.58 -54.90
N PRO A 70 6.99 4.45 -55.55
CA PRO A 70 6.04 4.38 -56.67
C PRO A 70 4.55 4.47 -56.26
N TYR A 71 4.24 4.64 -54.97
CA TYR A 71 2.87 4.70 -54.47
C TYR A 71 2.73 5.62 -53.24
N PRO A 72 1.55 6.23 -53.03
CA PRO A 72 1.30 7.09 -51.88
C PRO A 72 1.21 6.28 -50.58
N LEU A 73 1.91 6.75 -49.54
CA LEU A 73 1.85 6.18 -48.19
C LEU A 73 0.87 6.97 -47.29
N HIS A 74 0.12 6.28 -46.44
CA HIS A 74 -0.72 6.90 -45.41
C HIS A 74 0.09 7.40 -44.20
N ASN A 75 1.09 8.25 -44.44
CA ASN A 75 2.03 8.77 -43.47
C ASN A 75 1.90 10.30 -43.29
N SER A 76 0.75 10.88 -43.68
CA SER A 76 0.47 12.30 -43.42
C SER A 76 0.54 12.58 -41.91
N THR A 77 0.98 13.78 -41.53
CA THR A 77 1.16 14.14 -40.12
C THR A 77 -0.16 14.04 -39.35
N GLN A 78 -1.28 14.40 -40.00
CA GLN A 78 -2.63 14.28 -39.45
C GLN A 78 -3.03 12.82 -39.23
N ILE A 79 -2.80 11.94 -40.21
CA ILE A 79 -3.12 10.50 -40.09
C ILE A 79 -2.30 9.86 -38.96
N ILE A 80 -1.00 10.16 -38.89
CA ILE A 80 -0.12 9.63 -37.83
C ILE A 80 -0.52 10.17 -36.46
N ALA A 81 -0.93 11.43 -36.34
CA ALA A 81 -1.43 11.98 -35.09
C ALA A 81 -2.69 11.26 -34.58
N ILE A 82 -3.64 10.99 -35.48
CA ILE A 82 -4.87 10.23 -35.14
C ILE A 82 -4.50 8.80 -34.74
N LYS A 83 -3.61 8.13 -35.48
CA LYS A 83 -3.15 6.77 -35.16
C LYS A 83 -2.45 6.71 -33.80
N ASN A 84 -1.55 7.65 -33.52
CA ASN A 84 -0.82 7.72 -32.25
C ASN A 84 -1.78 7.92 -31.06
N SER A 85 -2.75 8.83 -31.21
CA SER A 85 -3.76 9.09 -30.18
C SER A 85 -4.60 7.84 -29.89
N LYS A 86 -5.10 7.17 -30.93
CA LYS A 86 -5.87 5.92 -30.79
C LYS A 86 -5.03 4.80 -30.17
N HIS A 87 -3.79 4.63 -30.62
CA HIS A 87 -2.89 3.62 -30.10
C HIS A 87 -2.61 3.82 -28.61
N ARG A 88 -2.23 5.02 -28.19
CA ARG A 88 -1.97 5.36 -26.77
C ARG A 88 -3.18 5.11 -25.88
N LYS A 89 -4.39 5.32 -26.38
CA LYS A 89 -5.62 5.03 -25.63
C LYS A 89 -5.85 3.53 -25.47
N ASN A 90 -5.68 2.75 -26.54
CA ASN A 90 -6.01 1.32 -26.55
C ASN A 90 -4.92 0.45 -25.92
N ILE A 91 -3.65 0.84 -26.04
CA ILE A 91 -2.51 0.02 -25.66
C ILE A 91 -2.47 -0.27 -24.16
N VAL A 92 -2.94 0.68 -23.32
CA VAL A 92 -2.95 0.53 -21.86
C VAL A 92 -3.78 -0.67 -21.44
N GLU A 93 -4.98 -0.79 -22.00
CA GLU A 93 -5.90 -1.89 -21.66
C GLU A 93 -5.42 -3.23 -22.20
N ILE A 94 -4.89 -3.25 -23.43
CA ILE A 94 -4.33 -4.47 -24.05
C ILE A 94 -3.11 -4.95 -23.26
N ARG A 95 -2.21 -4.03 -22.90
CA ARG A 95 -1.03 -4.31 -22.08
C ARG A 95 -1.44 -4.90 -20.74
N GLN A 96 -2.39 -4.28 -20.05
CA GLN A 96 -2.87 -4.76 -18.75
C GLN A 96 -3.40 -6.20 -18.86
N TYR A 97 -4.22 -6.49 -19.87
CA TYR A 97 -4.74 -7.83 -20.10
C TYR A 97 -3.63 -8.87 -20.27
N TYR A 98 -2.69 -8.67 -21.20
CA TYR A 98 -1.61 -9.64 -21.45
C TYR A 98 -0.65 -9.75 -20.26
N GLN A 99 -0.40 -8.65 -19.55
CA GLN A 99 0.44 -8.66 -18.37
C GLN A 99 -0.20 -9.44 -17.20
N GLU A 100 -1.52 -9.38 -17.04
CA GLU A 100 -2.26 -10.10 -15.99
C GLU A 100 -2.52 -11.57 -16.34
N GLN A 101 -2.84 -11.87 -17.61
CA GLN A 101 -3.18 -13.23 -18.03
C GLN A 101 -1.95 -14.09 -18.35
N HIS A 102 -0.94 -13.50 -19.00
CA HIS A 102 0.13 -14.27 -19.64
C HIS A 102 1.55 -13.87 -19.18
N HIS A 103 1.72 -12.72 -18.50
CA HIS A 103 3.01 -12.21 -18.02
C HIS A 103 4.10 -12.14 -19.11
N ASN A 104 3.71 -11.84 -20.35
CA ASN A 104 4.54 -11.93 -21.55
C ASN A 104 4.83 -10.58 -22.24
N TRP A 105 4.52 -9.46 -21.58
CA TRP A 105 4.68 -8.12 -22.14
C TRP A 105 5.98 -7.42 -21.70
N TYR A 106 6.74 -6.92 -22.68
CA TYR A 106 8.00 -6.22 -22.45
C TYR A 106 7.99 -4.86 -23.14
N VAL A 107 8.14 -3.80 -22.35
CA VAL A 107 8.32 -2.45 -22.87
C VAL A 107 9.81 -2.20 -23.11
N ILE A 108 10.16 -1.77 -24.31
CA ILE A 108 11.52 -1.42 -24.73
C ILE A 108 11.56 0.05 -25.10
N ASP A 109 12.58 0.76 -24.63
CA ASP A 109 12.80 2.15 -25.01
C ASP A 109 13.22 2.24 -26.49
N GLY A 110 12.29 2.71 -27.33
CA GLY A 110 12.50 2.91 -28.75
C GLY A 110 13.13 4.26 -29.10
N PHE A 111 13.49 5.10 -28.13
CA PHE A 111 14.21 6.36 -28.35
C PHE A 111 15.65 6.12 -28.82
N HIS A 112 16.24 5.00 -28.42
CA HIS A 112 17.58 4.59 -28.81
C HIS A 112 17.72 4.23 -30.30
N ASN A 113 18.96 4.05 -30.76
CA ASN A 113 19.25 3.65 -32.12
C ASN A 113 18.81 2.20 -32.41
N LYS A 114 18.72 1.85 -33.69
CA LYS A 114 18.23 0.53 -34.13
C LYS A 114 19.05 -0.63 -33.56
N TRP A 115 20.37 -0.47 -33.44
CA TRP A 115 21.26 -1.52 -32.98
C TRP A 115 21.04 -1.82 -31.49
N TRP A 116 20.85 -0.77 -30.68
CA TRP A 116 20.55 -0.92 -29.26
C TRP A 116 19.21 -1.62 -29.04
N VAL A 117 18.15 -1.17 -29.75
CA VAL A 117 16.81 -1.80 -29.67
C VAL A 117 16.89 -3.27 -30.08
N TRP A 118 17.61 -3.56 -31.18
CA TRP A 118 17.83 -4.93 -31.65
C TRP A 118 18.54 -5.79 -30.60
N ASN A 119 19.57 -5.26 -29.95
CA ASN A 119 20.31 -5.98 -28.92
C ASN A 119 19.45 -6.27 -27.69
N GLU A 120 18.63 -5.31 -27.23
CA GLU A 120 17.72 -5.52 -26.11
C GLU A 120 16.61 -6.54 -26.42
N VAL A 121 15.99 -6.45 -27.60
CA VAL A 121 15.03 -7.47 -28.06
C VAL A 121 15.70 -8.85 -28.10
N THR A 122 16.89 -8.94 -28.69
CA THR A 122 17.63 -10.20 -28.83
C THR A 122 17.97 -10.82 -27.47
N LYS A 123 18.42 -9.99 -26.51
CA LYS A 123 18.72 -10.43 -25.14
C LYS A 123 17.48 -11.00 -24.44
N LYS A 124 16.32 -10.35 -24.58
CA LYS A 124 15.05 -10.85 -24.01
C LYS A 124 14.60 -12.15 -24.67
N LEU A 125 14.71 -12.25 -26.00
CA LEU A 125 14.41 -13.47 -26.74
C LEU A 125 15.32 -14.63 -26.34
N GLN A 126 16.63 -14.41 -26.25
CA GLN A 126 17.58 -15.42 -25.78
C GLN A 126 17.23 -15.92 -24.37
N MET A 127 16.85 -15.00 -23.48
CA MET A 127 16.40 -15.35 -22.13
C MET A 127 15.15 -16.25 -22.17
N VAL A 128 14.11 -15.87 -22.92
CA VAL A 128 12.86 -16.65 -23.02
C VAL A 128 13.12 -18.02 -23.66
N ASN A 129 13.90 -18.07 -24.74
CA ASN A 129 14.27 -19.32 -25.41
C ASN A 129 15.03 -20.25 -24.48
N LYS A 130 15.95 -19.72 -23.67
CA LYS A 130 16.67 -20.51 -22.67
C LYS A 130 15.71 -21.11 -21.64
N TYR A 131 14.73 -20.36 -21.15
CA TYR A 131 13.73 -20.89 -20.22
C TYR A 131 12.90 -22.00 -20.87
N MET A 132 12.46 -21.82 -22.11
CA MET A 132 11.69 -22.82 -22.85
C MET A 132 12.49 -24.10 -23.10
N GLN A 133 13.76 -23.98 -23.49
CA GLN A 133 14.62 -25.15 -23.68
C GLN A 133 14.86 -25.90 -22.37
N ILE A 134 15.18 -25.18 -21.28
CA ILE A 134 15.32 -25.79 -19.95
C ILE A 134 14.04 -26.53 -19.55
N TYR A 135 12.87 -25.93 -19.80
CA TYR A 135 11.60 -26.57 -19.52
C TYR A 135 11.42 -27.86 -20.31
N LEU A 136 11.58 -27.83 -21.64
CA LEU A 136 11.43 -29.00 -22.50
C LEU A 136 12.42 -30.12 -22.16
N GLU A 137 13.68 -29.78 -21.89
CA GLU A 137 14.72 -30.72 -21.47
C GLU A 137 14.35 -31.42 -20.16
N ARG A 138 13.87 -30.66 -19.17
CA ARG A 138 13.49 -31.20 -17.86
C ARG A 138 12.27 -32.11 -17.97
N ILE A 139 11.24 -31.68 -18.70
CA ILE A 139 10.03 -32.49 -18.92
C ILE A 139 10.40 -33.79 -19.65
N LYS A 140 11.23 -33.73 -20.70
CA LYS A 140 11.72 -34.93 -21.41
C LYS A 140 12.53 -35.86 -20.50
N ALA A 141 13.32 -35.30 -19.58
CA ALA A 141 14.05 -36.06 -18.57
C ALA A 141 13.18 -36.56 -17.40
N GLY A 142 11.86 -36.33 -17.43
CA GLY A 142 10.95 -36.70 -16.35
C GLY A 142 11.19 -35.95 -15.04
N LYS A 143 11.79 -34.75 -15.11
CA LYS A 143 12.06 -33.85 -13.99
C LYS A 143 11.09 -32.69 -14.01
N ALA A 144 10.83 -32.08 -12.85
CA ALA A 144 9.97 -30.91 -12.83
C ALA A 144 10.69 -29.63 -13.27
N ALA A 145 9.89 -28.72 -13.83
CA ALA A 145 10.36 -27.56 -14.56
C ALA A 145 9.57 -26.30 -14.16
N CYS A 146 10.25 -25.16 -14.10
CA CYS A 146 9.63 -23.88 -13.76
C CYS A 146 8.63 -23.45 -14.84
N ILE A 147 7.48 -22.91 -14.43
CA ILE A 147 6.40 -22.48 -15.35
C ILE A 147 6.15 -20.97 -15.39
N ASP A 148 6.91 -20.18 -14.62
CA ASP A 148 6.76 -18.73 -14.47
C ASP A 148 6.68 -17.95 -15.80
N LYS A 149 7.38 -18.42 -16.84
CA LYS A 149 7.53 -17.72 -18.12
C LYS A 149 6.94 -18.46 -19.31
N LEU A 150 5.96 -19.33 -19.08
CA LEU A 150 5.34 -20.16 -20.11
C LEU A 150 3.95 -19.67 -20.56
N CYS A 151 3.58 -18.43 -20.24
CA CYS A 151 2.29 -17.84 -20.62
C CYS A 151 1.07 -18.67 -20.17
N ILE A 152 1.13 -19.21 -18.94
CA ILE A 152 0.04 -20.05 -18.42
C ILE A 152 -1.03 -19.17 -17.79
N THR A 153 -2.24 -19.25 -18.33
CA THR A 153 -3.37 -18.47 -17.82
C THR A 153 -3.75 -18.89 -16.39
N PRO A 154 -4.32 -17.98 -15.58
CA PRO A 154 -4.89 -18.34 -14.29
C PRO A 154 -5.98 -19.42 -14.37
N GLN A 155 -6.75 -19.44 -15.48
CA GLN A 155 -7.84 -20.39 -15.69
C GLN A 155 -7.32 -21.81 -15.96
N ASP A 156 -6.27 -21.97 -16.77
CA ASP A 156 -5.64 -23.27 -17.06
C ASP A 156 -4.88 -23.83 -15.85
N ARG A 157 -4.46 -22.94 -14.93
CA ARG A 157 -3.76 -23.28 -13.71
C ARG A 157 -4.62 -24.11 -12.75
N LEU A 158 -5.84 -23.63 -12.47
CA LEU A 158 -6.72 -24.19 -11.45
C LEU A 158 -7.00 -25.70 -11.60
N PRO A 159 -7.37 -26.23 -12.79
CA PRO A 159 -7.66 -27.66 -12.94
C PRO A 159 -6.41 -28.55 -12.87
N ARG A 160 -5.22 -28.00 -13.14
CA ARG A 160 -3.95 -28.74 -13.15
C ARG A 160 -3.15 -28.60 -11.86
N MET A 161 -3.60 -27.79 -10.92
CA MET A 161 -2.97 -27.66 -9.60
C MET A 161 -2.95 -29.02 -8.89
N GLY A 162 -1.75 -29.55 -8.67
CA GLY A 162 -1.53 -30.74 -7.85
C GLY A 162 -1.67 -30.43 -6.36
N GLY A 163 -1.59 -31.47 -5.53
CA GLY A 163 -1.54 -31.32 -4.07
C GLY A 163 -0.34 -30.49 -3.60
N ILE A 164 -0.53 -29.66 -2.58
CA ILE A 164 0.50 -28.72 -2.08
C ILE A 164 1.64 -29.49 -1.37
N ILE A 165 2.90 -29.17 -1.70
CA ILE A 165 4.07 -29.94 -1.24
C ILE A 165 4.57 -29.53 0.16
N ARG A 166 4.84 -30.57 0.96
CA ARG A 166 5.16 -30.71 2.40
C ARG A 166 6.17 -29.77 3.08
N ARG A 167 6.89 -28.87 2.39
CA ARG A 167 7.87 -27.96 3.05
C ARG A 167 7.67 -26.48 2.79
N SER A 168 6.60 -26.15 2.09
CA SER A 168 6.43 -24.85 1.46
C SER A 168 4.96 -24.50 1.27
N PHE A 169 4.16 -24.66 2.31
CA PHE A 169 2.80 -24.12 2.35
C PHE A 169 2.86 -22.59 2.42
N ALA A 170 3.33 -21.93 1.35
CA ALA A 170 2.86 -20.59 1.10
C ALA A 170 1.37 -20.75 0.82
N LEU A 171 0.53 -20.14 1.66
CA LEU A 171 -0.90 -20.04 1.43
C LEU A 171 -1.08 -19.52 0.00
N VAL A 172 -1.49 -20.41 -0.91
CA VAL A 172 -1.59 -20.11 -2.34
C VAL A 172 -2.68 -19.05 -2.49
N SER A 173 -2.28 -17.79 -2.48
CA SER A 173 -3.21 -16.66 -2.44
C SER A 173 -2.73 -15.46 -3.25
N ASP A 174 -1.61 -15.57 -3.93
CA ASP A 174 -1.08 -14.57 -4.84
C ASP A 174 -1.07 -15.17 -6.25
N GLY A 175 -1.74 -14.50 -7.20
CA GLY A 175 -1.82 -14.90 -8.60
C GLY A 175 -0.48 -14.99 -9.34
N SER A 176 0.64 -14.76 -8.65
CA SER A 176 2.00 -14.91 -9.16
C SER A 176 2.37 -16.37 -9.43
N LEU A 177 3.01 -16.62 -10.57
CA LEU A 177 3.63 -17.90 -10.95
C LEU A 177 5.08 -18.02 -10.45
N GLU A 178 5.55 -17.06 -9.66
CA GLU A 178 6.88 -17.12 -9.05
C GLU A 178 7.01 -18.41 -8.22
N TRP A 179 8.06 -19.16 -8.54
CA TRP A 179 8.37 -20.48 -7.95
C TRP A 179 7.30 -21.56 -8.15
N ALA A 180 6.51 -21.47 -9.22
CA ALA A 180 5.67 -22.56 -9.67
C ALA A 180 6.45 -23.52 -10.59
N ALA A 181 6.20 -24.82 -10.44
CA ALA A 181 6.75 -25.87 -11.29
C ALA A 181 5.68 -26.85 -11.78
N GLU A 182 5.88 -27.37 -12.99
CA GLU A 182 5.14 -28.50 -13.51
C GLU A 182 5.91 -29.79 -13.28
N PHE A 183 5.21 -30.82 -12.79
CA PHE A 183 5.67 -32.19 -12.79
C PHE A 183 4.55 -33.13 -13.27
N ARG A 184 4.83 -33.92 -14.32
CA ARG A 184 3.90 -34.94 -14.85
C ARG A 184 2.47 -34.40 -15.08
N GLY A 185 2.36 -33.20 -15.65
CA GLY A 185 1.07 -32.57 -15.94
C GLY A 185 0.36 -31.89 -14.75
N HIS A 186 0.97 -31.89 -13.57
CA HIS A 186 0.45 -31.18 -12.39
C HIS A 186 1.32 -29.97 -12.04
N TYR A 187 0.67 -28.87 -11.64
CA TYR A 187 1.32 -27.65 -11.21
C TYR A 187 1.44 -27.58 -9.70
N TYR A 188 2.61 -27.19 -9.23
CA TYR A 188 2.95 -27.07 -7.82
C TYR A 188 3.54 -25.69 -7.56
N LYS A 189 3.10 -25.03 -6.49
CA LYS A 189 3.70 -23.77 -6.04
C LYS A 189 4.62 -24.04 -4.86
N MET A 190 5.85 -23.54 -4.94
CA MET A 190 6.85 -23.61 -3.88
C MET A 190 6.93 -22.26 -3.14
N SER A 191 7.50 -22.27 -1.94
CA SER A 191 7.66 -21.08 -1.10
C SER A 191 8.95 -20.31 -1.37
N SER A 192 9.87 -20.90 -2.14
CA SER A 192 11.17 -20.28 -2.46
C SER A 192 11.82 -20.90 -3.70
N GLN A 193 12.73 -20.13 -4.31
CA GLN A 193 13.57 -20.60 -5.42
C GLN A 193 14.45 -21.81 -5.04
N GLU A 194 14.92 -21.89 -3.80
CA GLU A 194 15.69 -23.05 -3.34
C GLU A 194 14.86 -24.33 -3.35
N ASN A 195 13.60 -24.24 -2.92
CA ASN A 195 12.67 -25.37 -2.94
C ASN A 195 12.27 -25.74 -4.37
N LEU A 196 12.18 -24.75 -5.26
CA LEU A 196 12.05 -24.97 -6.70
C LEU A 196 13.29 -25.66 -7.30
N ASN A 197 14.49 -25.42 -6.79
CA ASN A 197 15.70 -26.08 -7.29
C ASN A 197 15.85 -27.50 -6.70
N LYS A 198 15.47 -27.69 -5.42
CA LYS A 198 15.53 -28.96 -4.68
C LYS A 198 14.33 -29.89 -4.98
N LEU A 199 13.29 -29.39 -5.65
CA LEU A 199 12.26 -30.14 -6.39
C LEU A 199 11.66 -31.34 -5.66
N TYR A 200 11.06 -31.06 -4.51
CA TYR A 200 10.34 -32.02 -3.66
C TYR A 200 8.98 -32.46 -4.23
N VAL A 201 8.88 -32.85 -5.51
CA VAL A 201 7.57 -33.20 -6.12
C VAL A 201 7.33 -34.71 -6.08
N PRO A 202 6.20 -35.20 -5.54
CA PRO A 202 5.87 -36.63 -5.57
C PRO A 202 5.88 -37.20 -7.00
N PRO A 203 6.42 -38.41 -7.23
CA PRO A 203 6.89 -39.41 -6.26
C PRO A 203 8.37 -39.27 -5.88
N LEU A 204 9.08 -38.26 -6.40
CA LEU A 204 10.49 -38.00 -6.09
C LEU A 204 10.68 -37.32 -4.71
N ALA A 205 9.59 -36.87 -4.09
CA ALA A 205 9.61 -36.37 -2.73
C ALA A 205 9.99 -37.52 -1.76
N PRO A 206 10.93 -37.31 -0.82
CA PRO A 206 11.36 -38.35 0.13
C PRO A 206 10.27 -38.75 1.13
N HIS A 207 9.10 -38.11 1.06
CA HIS A 207 8.13 -38.01 2.10
C HIS A 207 6.75 -37.75 1.47
N PRO A 208 5.71 -38.56 1.79
CA PRO A 208 4.37 -38.36 1.23
C PRO A 208 3.79 -37.00 1.66
N LEU A 209 2.91 -36.45 0.81
CA LEU A 209 2.17 -35.23 1.11
C LEU A 209 1.32 -35.44 2.37
N PRO A 210 1.23 -34.44 3.26
CA PRO A 210 0.30 -34.52 4.38
C PRO A 210 -1.15 -34.54 3.85
N PRO A 211 -2.08 -35.16 4.58
CA PRO A 211 -3.49 -35.13 4.23
C PRO A 211 -4.04 -33.70 4.27
N ALA A 212 -5.14 -33.46 3.55
CA ALA A 212 -5.64 -32.10 3.26
C ALA A 212 -6.04 -31.29 4.51
N ASP A 213 -6.39 -31.98 5.59
CA ASP A 213 -6.70 -31.43 6.92
C ASP A 213 -5.48 -30.84 7.65
N MET A 214 -4.28 -31.31 7.30
CA MET A 214 -3.00 -30.81 7.81
C MET A 214 -2.41 -29.69 6.95
N ILE A 215 -3.20 -29.12 6.03
CA ILE A 215 -2.78 -28.01 5.19
C ILE A 215 -3.53 -26.74 5.62
N PRO A 216 -2.83 -25.68 6.05
CA PRO A 216 -3.49 -24.41 6.38
C PRO A 216 -4.23 -23.86 5.16
N LYS A 217 -5.53 -23.62 5.28
CA LYS A 217 -6.37 -23.01 4.25
C LYS A 217 -6.69 -21.57 4.62
N ARG A 218 -6.34 -20.60 3.78
CA ARG A 218 -6.77 -19.20 3.98
C ARG A 218 -8.29 -19.12 3.85
N LEU A 219 -8.94 -18.44 4.78
CA LEU A 219 -10.37 -18.17 4.73
C LEU A 219 -10.63 -16.74 4.25
N THR A 220 -11.55 -16.60 3.32
CA THR A 220 -12.15 -15.30 2.98
C THR A 220 -13.17 -14.89 4.05
N LEU A 221 -13.56 -13.61 4.07
CA LEU A 221 -14.57 -13.12 5.01
C LEU A 221 -15.92 -13.85 4.85
N SER A 222 -16.29 -14.21 3.63
CA SER A 222 -17.53 -14.95 3.33
C SER A 222 -17.46 -16.38 3.85
N GLU A 223 -16.35 -17.07 3.59
CA GLU A 223 -16.13 -18.43 4.11
C GLU A 223 -16.10 -18.43 5.65
N LEU A 224 -15.40 -17.47 6.26
CA LEU A 224 -15.35 -17.35 7.72
C LEU A 224 -16.74 -17.17 8.34
N LYS A 225 -17.58 -16.30 7.75
CA LYS A 225 -18.97 -16.12 8.20
C LYS A 225 -19.81 -17.38 8.08
N SER A 226 -19.59 -18.18 7.03
CA SER A 226 -20.29 -19.45 6.84
C SER A 226 -19.93 -20.52 7.87
N ARG A 227 -18.80 -20.38 8.58
CA ARG A 227 -18.34 -21.31 9.62
C ARG A 227 -18.93 -21.03 11.01
N PHE A 228 -19.74 -19.98 11.18
CA PHE A 228 -20.45 -19.71 12.43
C PHE A 228 -21.37 -20.91 12.76
N PRO A 229 -21.43 -21.41 14.02
CA PRO A 229 -20.96 -20.81 15.27
C PRO A 229 -19.55 -21.23 15.74
N LYS A 230 -18.70 -21.82 14.89
CA LYS A 230 -17.32 -22.17 15.31
C LYS A 230 -16.54 -20.90 15.70
N CYS A 231 -16.01 -20.87 16.92
CA CYS A 231 -15.20 -19.77 17.42
C CYS A 231 -13.75 -19.85 16.91
N ALA A 232 -13.09 -18.69 16.83
CA ALA A 232 -11.66 -18.64 16.59
C ALA A 232 -10.89 -19.19 17.79
N GLU A 233 -9.87 -20.00 17.51
CA GLU A 233 -8.90 -20.47 18.49
C GLU A 233 -8.12 -19.29 19.10
N LEU A 234 -7.57 -19.53 20.29
CA LEU A 234 -6.91 -18.49 21.09
C LEU A 234 -7.77 -17.21 21.23
N GLN A 235 -9.10 -17.34 21.27
CA GLN A 235 -10.03 -16.21 21.40
C GLN A 235 -9.78 -15.08 20.37
N GLY A 236 -9.21 -15.41 19.20
CA GLY A 236 -8.89 -14.45 18.14
C GLY A 236 -7.54 -13.73 18.29
N TYR A 237 -6.71 -14.09 19.28
CA TYR A 237 -5.32 -13.62 19.36
C TYR A 237 -4.44 -14.32 18.32
N CYS A 238 -3.43 -13.60 17.83
CA CYS A 238 -2.53 -14.11 16.80
C CYS A 238 -1.59 -15.20 17.37
N PRO A 239 -1.65 -16.45 16.86
CA PRO A 239 -0.79 -17.55 17.33
C PRO A 239 0.68 -17.31 17.05
N VAL A 240 1.00 -16.65 15.92
CA VAL A 240 2.38 -16.46 15.48
C VAL A 240 3.09 -15.42 16.34
N THR A 241 2.42 -14.32 16.69
CA THR A 241 3.02 -13.32 17.59
C THR A 241 3.22 -13.89 18.98
N TYR A 242 2.26 -14.67 19.47
CA TYR A 242 2.34 -15.24 20.82
C TYR A 242 3.51 -16.21 20.97
N GLN A 243 3.68 -17.13 20.01
CA GLN A 243 4.79 -18.07 20.01
C GLN A 243 6.15 -17.39 19.76
N ASP A 244 6.25 -16.49 18.75
CA ASP A 244 7.49 -15.76 18.45
C ASP A 244 7.91 -14.88 19.64
N GLY A 245 6.94 -14.31 20.34
CA GLY A 245 7.12 -13.53 21.56
C GLY A 245 7.36 -14.37 22.81
N LYS A 246 7.63 -15.67 22.68
CA LYS A 246 7.91 -16.60 23.79
C LYS A 246 6.80 -16.62 24.85
N HIS A 247 5.54 -16.58 24.42
CA HIS A 247 4.35 -16.61 25.27
C HIS A 247 4.24 -15.44 26.27
N ARG A 248 4.87 -14.30 25.97
CA ARG A 248 4.78 -13.10 26.80
C ARG A 248 3.45 -12.37 26.62
N TYR A 249 3.06 -11.64 27.66
CA TYR A 249 1.82 -10.87 27.67
C TYR A 249 1.80 -9.77 26.60
N GLU A 250 2.93 -9.11 26.35
CA GLU A 250 3.07 -8.04 25.34
C GLU A 250 2.92 -8.57 23.91
N ALA A 251 3.07 -9.88 23.72
CA ALA A 251 2.99 -10.53 22.41
C ALA A 251 1.58 -11.07 22.07
N LEU A 252 0.64 -10.99 23.02
CA LEU A 252 -0.78 -11.30 22.80
C LEU A 252 -1.46 -10.13 22.06
N VAL A 253 -1.31 -10.14 20.75
CA VAL A 253 -1.89 -9.12 19.87
C VAL A 253 -3.16 -9.70 19.21
N PRO A 254 -4.30 -8.98 19.23
CA PRO A 254 -5.50 -9.44 18.56
C PRO A 254 -5.26 -9.55 17.04
N GLY A 255 -5.75 -10.63 16.44
CA GLY A 255 -5.68 -10.84 15.00
C GLY A 255 -6.70 -9.99 14.23
N SER A 256 -6.47 -9.82 12.93
CA SER A 256 -7.42 -9.18 12.02
C SER A 256 -8.23 -10.22 11.25
N ILE A 257 -9.55 -10.03 11.20
CA ILE A 257 -10.51 -10.93 10.55
C ILE A 257 -10.16 -11.18 9.06
N ASN A 258 -9.48 -10.23 8.42
CA ASN A 258 -9.02 -10.33 7.03
C ASN A 258 -7.92 -11.38 6.80
N TYR A 259 -7.24 -11.80 7.87
CA TYR A 259 -6.14 -12.77 7.87
C TYR A 259 -6.53 -14.01 8.68
N ALA A 260 -7.69 -14.58 8.37
CA ALA A 260 -8.14 -15.83 8.95
C ALA A 260 -7.65 -17.05 8.15
N LEU A 261 -7.38 -18.15 8.84
CA LEU A 261 -7.04 -19.44 8.25
C LEU A 261 -7.71 -20.58 9.01
N GLU A 262 -7.92 -21.70 8.32
CA GLU A 262 -8.41 -22.96 8.86
C GLU A 262 -7.26 -23.98 8.86
N TYR A 263 -7.07 -24.66 9.98
CA TYR A 263 -6.07 -25.71 10.13
C TYR A 263 -6.59 -26.77 11.10
N ARG A 264 -6.65 -28.05 10.69
CA ARG A 264 -7.23 -29.15 11.49
C ARG A 264 -8.64 -28.84 12.03
N ASP A 265 -9.51 -28.35 11.15
CA ASP A 265 -10.90 -27.93 11.44
C ASP A 265 -11.06 -26.82 12.51
N ARG A 266 -9.97 -26.11 12.81
CA ARG A 266 -9.91 -24.99 13.74
C ARG A 266 -9.58 -23.70 13.01
N ILE A 267 -10.16 -22.60 13.48
CA ILE A 267 -10.01 -21.28 12.87
C ILE A 267 -8.97 -20.49 13.65
N TYR A 268 -7.95 -19.98 12.99
CA TYR A 268 -6.94 -19.08 13.57
C TYR A 268 -7.00 -17.72 12.88
N ILE A 269 -6.75 -16.64 13.64
CA ILE A 269 -6.75 -15.27 13.13
C ILE A 269 -5.36 -14.67 13.34
N CYS A 270 -4.73 -14.20 12.27
CA CYS A 270 -3.41 -13.58 12.33
C CYS A 270 -3.50 -12.04 12.31
N GLU A 271 -2.48 -11.38 12.85
CA GLU A 271 -2.41 -9.92 12.91
C GLU A 271 -2.15 -9.29 11.52
N SER A 272 -1.26 -9.89 10.74
CA SER A 272 -0.85 -9.41 9.42
C SER A 272 -0.68 -10.54 8.40
N ARG A 273 -0.59 -10.16 7.12
CA ARG A 273 -0.36 -11.09 6.00
C ARG A 273 0.94 -11.89 6.17
N GLU A 274 2.02 -11.25 6.60
CA GLU A 274 3.30 -11.92 6.84
C GLU A 274 3.19 -13.00 7.92
N LYS A 275 2.43 -12.73 8.99
CA LYS A 275 2.20 -13.70 10.06
C LYS A 275 1.31 -14.85 9.62
N LEU A 276 0.32 -14.57 8.76
CA LEU A 276 -0.51 -15.59 8.13
C LEU A 276 0.34 -16.54 7.27
N GLU A 277 1.22 -16.01 6.43
CA GLU A 277 2.16 -16.80 5.61
C GLU A 277 3.20 -17.56 6.45
N LYS A 278 3.53 -17.06 7.65
CA LYS A 278 4.42 -17.72 8.62
C LYS A 278 3.73 -18.81 9.45
N PHE A 279 2.41 -18.95 9.40
CA PHE A 279 1.70 -19.94 10.20
C PHE A 279 2.01 -21.37 9.72
N PHE A 280 2.55 -22.20 10.61
CA PHE A 280 2.98 -23.59 10.37
C PHE A 280 2.64 -24.51 11.55
N GLU A 281 2.94 -25.81 11.42
CA GLU A 281 2.70 -26.85 12.44
C GLU A 281 3.25 -26.54 13.84
N LYS A 282 4.19 -25.60 13.97
CA LYS A 282 4.71 -25.19 15.28
C LYS A 282 3.75 -24.29 16.07
N TYR A 283 2.80 -23.63 15.41
CA TYR A 283 2.01 -22.54 15.97
C TYR A 283 0.57 -22.93 16.38
N TRP A 284 0.09 -24.13 16.03
CA TRP A 284 -1.32 -24.48 16.28
C TRP A 284 -1.61 -24.92 17.72
N ASN A 285 -0.66 -25.61 18.39
CA ASN A 285 -0.89 -26.22 19.71
C ASN A 285 -0.45 -25.29 20.83
N GLN A 286 -1.17 -24.17 21.00
CA GLN A 286 -0.89 -23.18 22.04
C GLN A 286 -2.07 -23.09 23.02
N LYS A 287 -1.77 -22.77 24.27
CA LYS A 287 -2.77 -22.48 25.30
C LYS A 287 -2.62 -21.03 25.76
N LEU A 288 -3.73 -20.32 25.86
CA LEU A 288 -3.73 -18.96 26.38
C LEU A 288 -3.42 -18.94 27.89
N PRO A 289 -2.74 -17.89 28.38
CA PRO A 289 -2.56 -17.68 29.80
C PRO A 289 -3.88 -17.18 30.41
N TYR A 290 -4.03 -17.35 31.73
CA TYR A 290 -5.23 -16.90 32.44
C TYR A 290 -5.43 -15.37 32.39
N LYS A 291 -4.32 -14.61 32.34
CA LYS A 291 -4.34 -13.15 32.25
C LYS A 291 -4.23 -12.70 30.80
N LEU A 292 -5.33 -12.17 30.26
CA LEU A 292 -5.41 -11.67 28.90
C LEU A 292 -5.32 -10.15 28.85
N PRO A 293 -4.75 -9.57 27.77
CA PRO A 293 -4.76 -8.14 27.60
C PRO A 293 -6.19 -7.62 27.38
N PRO A 294 -6.55 -6.49 28.00
CA PRO A 294 -7.87 -5.91 27.81
C PRO A 294 -8.07 -5.58 26.33
N LEU A 295 -9.29 -5.84 25.84
CA LEU A 295 -9.68 -5.49 24.48
C LEU A 295 -9.63 -3.97 24.34
N LYS A 296 -8.95 -3.49 23.31
CA LYS A 296 -8.84 -2.05 22.99
C LYS A 296 -10.11 -1.60 22.28
N GLU A 297 -11.24 -1.65 22.96
CA GLU A 297 -12.49 -1.11 22.45
C GLU A 297 -12.56 0.38 22.76
N PRO A 298 -13.00 1.22 21.80
CA PRO A 298 -13.17 2.64 22.05
C PRO A 298 -14.30 2.84 23.06
N ILE A 299 -13.94 3.22 24.29
CA ILE A 299 -14.90 3.57 25.34
C ILE A 299 -15.34 5.02 25.12
N HIS A 300 -16.65 5.27 25.13
CA HIS A 300 -17.17 6.64 25.04
C HIS A 300 -16.81 7.43 26.31
N LEU A 301 -16.40 8.70 26.17
CA LEU A 301 -16.05 9.55 27.32
C LEU A 301 -17.22 9.67 28.32
N THR A 302 -18.46 9.68 27.82
CA THR A 302 -19.69 9.78 28.62
C THR A 302 -20.05 8.50 29.37
N SER A 303 -19.49 7.34 28.98
CA SER A 303 -19.71 6.08 29.71
C SER A 303 -18.72 5.89 30.87
N LEU A 304 -17.76 6.81 31.04
CA LEU A 304 -16.84 6.74 32.17
C LEU A 304 -17.51 7.21 33.47
N PRO A 305 -17.16 6.62 34.63
CA PRO A 305 -17.51 7.19 35.94
C PRO A 305 -17.04 8.63 36.07
N LEU A 306 -17.70 9.41 36.94
CA LEU A 306 -17.43 10.85 37.11
C LEU A 306 -15.94 11.20 37.27
N PRO A 307 -15.13 10.48 38.09
CA PRO A 307 -13.69 10.74 38.17
C PRO A 307 -12.96 10.60 36.82
N GLY A 308 -13.24 9.53 36.07
CA GLY A 308 -12.63 9.29 34.76
C GLY A 308 -13.09 10.31 33.70
N TYR A 309 -14.35 10.72 33.75
CA TYR A 309 -14.87 11.78 32.89
C TYR A 309 -14.15 13.12 33.13
N LEU A 310 -13.96 13.50 34.39
CA LEU A 310 -13.28 14.75 34.75
C LEU A 310 -11.79 14.70 34.40
N GLU A 311 -11.13 13.57 34.67
CA GLU A 311 -9.72 13.36 34.35
C GLU A 311 -9.46 13.47 32.84
N GLN A 312 -10.23 12.73 32.03
CA GLN A 312 -10.02 12.69 30.59
C GLN A 312 -10.58 13.93 29.86
N GLY A 313 -11.67 14.52 30.39
CA GLY A 313 -12.38 15.62 29.73
C GLY A 313 -11.92 17.03 30.12
N VAL A 314 -11.48 17.23 31.37
CA VAL A 314 -11.28 18.58 31.94
C VAL A 314 -9.86 18.80 32.47
N ALA A 315 -9.17 17.74 32.91
CA ALA A 315 -7.90 17.88 33.61
C ALA A 315 -6.83 18.60 32.77
N THR A 316 -6.69 18.25 31.48
CA THR A 316 -5.67 18.87 30.63
C THR A 316 -5.88 20.38 30.46
N SER A 317 -7.14 20.84 30.33
CA SER A 317 -7.47 22.26 30.26
C SER A 317 -7.22 22.98 31.58
N LEU A 318 -7.53 22.36 32.72
CA LEU A 318 -7.26 22.92 34.04
C LEU A 318 -5.75 23.01 34.33
N ILE A 319 -4.98 21.95 34.04
CA ILE A 319 -3.53 21.93 34.23
C ILE A 319 -2.87 23.06 33.44
N LYS A 320 -3.24 23.24 32.17
CA LYS A 320 -2.73 24.34 31.34
C LYS A 320 -3.06 25.71 31.94
N ALA A 321 -4.30 25.90 32.40
CA ALA A 321 -4.73 27.17 32.97
C ALA A 321 -4.05 27.45 34.32
N MET A 322 -3.89 26.44 35.18
CA MET A 322 -3.18 26.55 36.46
C MET A 322 -1.68 26.83 36.27
N ASN A 323 -1.05 26.20 35.28
CA ASN A 323 0.34 26.50 34.92
C ASN A 323 0.49 27.97 34.47
N ALA A 324 -0.44 28.47 33.64
CA ALA A 324 -0.43 29.87 33.23
C ALA A 324 -0.63 30.84 34.41
N VAL A 325 -1.51 30.51 35.36
CA VAL A 325 -1.68 31.26 36.61
C VAL A 325 -0.40 31.24 37.44
N GLY A 326 0.27 30.10 37.56
CA GLY A 326 1.52 29.96 38.31
C GLY A 326 2.67 30.82 37.75
N CYS A 327 2.76 30.95 36.43
CA CYS A 327 3.74 31.81 35.79
C CYS A 327 3.42 33.31 35.94
N LEU A 328 2.16 33.70 35.71
CA LEU A 328 1.76 35.11 35.68
C LEU A 328 1.52 35.71 37.08
N LYS A 329 1.12 34.89 38.06
CA LYS A 329 0.73 35.29 39.43
C LYS A 329 -0.22 36.50 39.48
N PRO A 330 -1.35 36.46 38.76
CA PRO A 330 -2.28 37.58 38.69
C PRO A 330 -2.93 37.85 40.06
N LYS A 331 -3.25 39.12 40.35
CA LYS A 331 -3.96 39.52 41.59
C LYS A 331 -5.47 39.46 41.47
N PHE A 332 -5.99 39.44 40.25
CA PHE A 332 -7.42 39.36 39.94
C PHE A 332 -7.76 38.03 39.23
N PRO A 333 -9.04 37.65 39.16
CA PRO A 333 -9.46 36.35 38.59
C PRO A 333 -9.03 36.16 37.12
N PHE A 334 -8.17 35.16 36.87
CA PHE A 334 -7.61 34.86 35.54
C PHE A 334 -8.15 33.56 34.92
N LEU A 335 -8.50 32.58 35.76
CA LEU A 335 -8.80 31.21 35.33
C LEU A 335 -9.96 31.12 34.33
N THR A 336 -11.02 31.92 34.55
CA THR A 336 -12.22 31.92 33.71
C THR A 336 -11.94 32.44 32.29
N PHE A 337 -11.15 33.51 32.16
CA PHE A 337 -10.74 34.06 30.86
C PHE A 337 -9.90 33.06 30.07
N HIS A 338 -8.96 32.40 30.74
CA HIS A 338 -8.10 31.39 30.11
C HIS A 338 -8.91 30.18 29.63
N LEU A 339 -9.80 29.64 30.48
CA LEU A 339 -10.65 28.50 30.10
C LEU A 339 -11.59 28.83 28.93
N LYS A 340 -12.17 30.04 28.89
CA LYS A 340 -13.03 30.47 27.78
C LYS A 340 -12.25 30.75 26.49
N ALA A 341 -11.04 31.29 26.58
CA ALA A 341 -10.19 31.57 25.41
C ALA A 341 -9.71 30.30 24.71
N PHE A 342 -9.39 29.25 25.48
CA PHE A 342 -8.77 28.01 24.97
C PHE A 342 -9.73 26.81 24.92
N ASN A 343 -11.06 27.02 25.03
CA ASN A 343 -12.04 25.94 24.90
C ASN A 343 -12.16 25.47 23.44
N PRO A 344 -11.77 24.23 23.09
CA PRO A 344 -11.83 23.74 21.70
C PRO A 344 -13.26 23.59 21.17
N LYS A 345 -14.25 23.38 22.05
CA LYS A 345 -15.67 23.28 21.70
C LYS A 345 -16.36 24.65 21.59
N GLY A 346 -15.68 25.74 21.96
CA GLY A 346 -16.21 27.09 21.85
C GLY A 346 -16.20 27.61 20.40
N SER A 347 -17.14 28.48 20.05
CA SER A 347 -17.17 29.12 18.74
C SER A 347 -15.91 29.96 18.50
N GLU A 348 -15.49 30.08 17.24
CA GLU A 348 -14.27 30.82 16.90
C GLU A 348 -14.33 32.29 17.33
N TYR A 349 -15.49 32.93 17.15
CA TYR A 349 -15.75 34.29 17.61
C TYR A 349 -15.53 34.44 19.12
N THR A 350 -16.11 33.55 19.92
CA THR A 350 -16.00 33.58 21.39
C THR A 350 -14.55 33.38 21.84
N ARG A 351 -13.82 32.45 21.24
CA ARG A 351 -12.40 32.23 21.53
C ARG A 351 -11.56 33.48 21.24
N ARG A 352 -11.75 34.10 20.07
CA ARG A 352 -11.05 35.35 19.69
C ARG A 352 -11.38 36.50 20.64
N LYS A 353 -12.65 36.66 21.03
CA LYS A 353 -13.11 37.66 22.00
C LYS A 353 -12.42 37.48 23.35
N TYR A 354 -12.45 36.28 23.91
CA TYR A 354 -11.83 36.01 25.22
C TYR A 354 -10.31 36.00 25.18
N LYS A 355 -9.68 35.66 24.05
CA LYS A 355 -8.23 35.81 23.86
C LYS A 355 -7.80 37.28 23.92
N LYS A 356 -8.51 38.18 23.22
CA LYS A 356 -8.27 39.63 23.32
C LYS A 356 -8.48 40.16 24.74
N LYS A 357 -9.54 39.73 25.42
CA LYS A 357 -9.78 40.10 26.83
C LYS A 357 -8.66 39.61 27.75
N LEU A 358 -8.15 38.40 27.51
CA LEU A 358 -7.04 37.84 28.28
C LEU A 358 -5.75 38.63 28.07
N GLU A 359 -5.42 39.01 26.83
CA GLU A 359 -4.26 39.85 26.49
C GLU A 359 -4.37 41.23 27.17
N GLN A 360 -5.53 41.88 27.08
CA GLN A 360 -5.78 43.15 27.77
C GLN A 360 -5.68 43.00 29.29
N PHE A 361 -6.19 41.91 29.87
CA PHE A 361 -6.07 41.65 31.30
C PHE A 361 -4.60 41.49 31.73
N MET A 362 -3.79 40.78 30.92
CA MET A 362 -2.36 40.61 31.18
C MET A 362 -1.63 41.94 31.17
N GLU A 363 -1.86 42.78 30.15
CA GLU A 363 -1.28 44.13 30.02
C GLU A 363 -1.61 44.99 31.25
N ARG A 364 -2.88 44.98 31.68
CA ARG A 364 -3.31 45.73 32.86
C ARG A 364 -2.64 45.23 34.15
N CYS A 365 -2.36 43.93 34.25
CA CYS A 365 -1.67 43.33 35.38
C CYS A 365 -0.16 43.61 35.42
N GLU A 366 0.44 44.12 34.34
CA GLU A 366 1.87 44.51 34.30
C GLU A 366 2.19 45.73 35.18
N LEU A 367 1.18 46.42 35.72
CA LEU A 367 1.38 47.53 36.66
C LEU A 367 2.30 47.14 37.81
N ILE A 368 2.20 45.92 38.35
CA ILE A 368 3.03 45.50 39.50
C ILE A 368 4.52 45.49 39.14
N THR A 369 4.86 44.96 37.96
CA THR A 369 6.24 44.95 37.44
C THR A 369 6.70 46.38 37.16
N TYR A 370 5.83 47.21 36.58
CA TYR A 370 6.10 48.63 36.35
C TYR A 370 6.38 49.38 37.66
N LEU A 371 5.57 49.17 38.70
CA LEU A 371 5.74 49.77 40.03
C LEU A 371 7.07 49.33 40.65
N GLY A 372 7.41 48.03 40.57
CA GLY A 372 8.68 47.52 41.07
C GLY A 372 9.91 48.17 40.42
N ALA A 373 9.82 48.53 39.13
CA ALA A 373 10.91 49.16 38.40
C ALA A 373 10.99 50.70 38.58
N LYS A 374 9.84 51.37 38.73
CA LYS A 374 9.77 52.85 38.69
C LYS A 374 9.60 53.51 40.06
N MET A 375 9.14 52.78 41.08
CA MET A 375 8.93 53.34 42.41
C MET A 375 10.19 53.26 43.27
N THR A 376 10.54 54.38 43.90
CA THR A 376 11.58 54.47 44.93
C THR A 376 10.98 54.28 46.32
N ARG A 377 11.77 53.87 47.32
CA ARG A 377 11.30 53.75 48.71
C ARG A 377 10.80 55.07 49.33
N LYS A 378 11.18 56.21 48.76
CA LYS A 378 10.71 57.55 49.17
C LYS A 378 9.49 57.95 48.36
N TYR A 379 8.49 58.49 49.06
CA TYR A 379 7.28 59.05 48.46
C TYR A 379 7.63 60.20 47.51
N LYS A 380 6.96 60.23 46.35
CA LYS A 380 7.02 61.33 45.38
C LYS A 380 5.63 61.96 45.26
N GLU A 381 5.59 63.28 45.34
CA GLU A 381 4.37 64.05 45.08
C GLU A 381 3.87 63.83 43.64
N PRO A 382 2.55 63.94 43.38
CA PRO A 382 1.95 63.63 42.08
C PRO A 382 2.66 64.30 40.89
N GLN A 383 3.11 65.55 41.07
CA GLN A 383 3.83 66.34 40.07
C GLN A 383 5.21 65.77 39.65
N PHE A 384 5.83 64.92 40.49
CA PHE A 384 7.13 64.29 40.23
C PHE A 384 7.04 62.80 39.92
N ARG A 385 5.82 62.27 39.71
CA ARG A 385 5.59 60.89 39.26
C ARG A 385 5.74 60.79 37.74
N ALA A 386 5.91 59.57 37.25
CA ALA A 386 5.88 59.34 35.81
C ALA A 386 4.47 59.67 35.27
N ILE A 387 4.42 60.30 34.09
CA ILE A 387 3.19 60.84 33.49
C ILE A 387 2.11 59.74 33.30
N ASP A 388 2.52 58.50 33.07
CA ASP A 388 1.64 57.35 32.85
C ASP A 388 1.21 56.63 34.13
N PHE A 389 1.71 57.05 35.30
CA PHE A 389 1.51 56.34 36.58
C PHE A 389 0.04 56.30 37.00
N ASP A 390 -0.61 57.47 37.12
CA ASP A 390 -1.98 57.55 37.63
C ASP A 390 -2.97 56.87 36.67
N HIS A 391 -2.73 56.98 35.35
CA HIS A 391 -3.52 56.30 34.33
C HIS A 391 -3.41 54.76 34.45
N LYS A 392 -2.19 54.21 34.56
CA LYS A 392 -1.99 52.75 34.73
C LYS A 392 -2.55 52.24 36.06
N LEU A 393 -2.46 53.04 37.12
CA LEU A 393 -3.03 52.70 38.43
C LEU A 393 -4.55 52.61 38.38
N GLN A 394 -5.23 53.59 37.78
CA GLN A 394 -6.68 53.58 37.61
C GLN A 394 -7.15 52.40 36.76
N ILE A 395 -6.42 52.09 35.67
CA ILE A 395 -6.72 50.94 34.82
C ILE A 395 -6.60 49.62 35.59
N PHE A 396 -5.56 49.44 36.40
CA PHE A 396 -5.42 48.22 37.20
C PHE A 396 -6.51 48.10 38.27
N LEU A 397 -6.85 49.19 38.96
CA LEU A 397 -7.92 49.20 39.96
C LEU A 397 -9.30 48.93 39.35
N SER A 398 -9.51 49.32 38.09
CA SER A 398 -10.75 49.00 37.36
C SER A 398 -11.00 47.49 37.20
N LEU A 399 -9.95 46.66 37.26
CA LEU A 399 -10.07 45.20 37.22
C LEU A 399 -10.80 44.62 38.44
N ARG A 400 -10.86 45.35 39.56
CA ARG A 400 -11.53 44.92 40.79
C ARG A 400 -13.04 44.73 40.60
N ASN A 401 -13.64 45.49 39.69
CA ASN A 401 -15.09 45.52 39.49
C ASN A 401 -15.54 44.67 38.27
N ILE A 402 -14.65 43.88 37.68
CA ILE A 402 -14.99 43.05 36.52
C ILE A 402 -15.51 41.70 36.99
N ASP A 403 -16.79 41.42 36.70
CA ASP A 403 -17.39 40.13 36.99
C ASP A 403 -16.73 39.01 36.16
N PRO A 404 -16.17 37.96 36.79
CA PRO A 404 -15.44 36.91 36.09
C PRO A 404 -16.33 36.01 35.19
N VAL A 405 -17.66 36.11 35.33
CA VAL A 405 -18.64 35.29 34.58
C VAL A 405 -19.21 36.06 33.38
N ASN A 406 -19.56 37.34 33.56
CA ASN A 406 -20.27 38.16 32.56
C ASN A 406 -19.44 39.35 32.00
N GLY A 407 -18.31 39.67 32.63
CA GLY A 407 -17.43 40.79 32.29
C GLY A 407 -16.63 40.68 31.00
#